data_AF-A0A354Q8B5-F1
#
_entry.id   AF-A0A354Q8B5-F1
#
_cell.length_a   1.000
_cell.length_b   1.000
_cell.length_c   1.000
_cell.angle_alpha   90.00
_cell.angle_beta   90.00
_cell.angle_gamma   90.00
#
_symmetry.space_group_name_H-M   'P 1'
#
loop_
_entity.id
_entity.type
_entity.pdbx_description
1 polymer ?
#
loop_
_entity_poly.entity_id
_entity_poly.type
_entity_poly.pdbx_seq_one_letter_code
_entity_poly.pdbx_strand_id
1 'polypeptide(L)'
;MSTPASTENHPNILLRLWRDKDTRSVFIQIITMVIVFTFLGLIIHNVVINLEIAGKDFSFGFLNYPAGYDITFQPFISYSPTDTHLRAAAVGILNTLLVAVSGVIIASILGFTMGVLRLSNNWLISRLVYVFLEFT
;
A
#
# COMPACT_ATOMS: atom_id res chain seq x y z
N MET A 1 15.67 69.65 9.61
CA MET A 1 16.24 68.48 8.91
C MET A 1 15.42 67.27 9.34
N SER A 2 14.44 66.86 8.52
CA SER A 2 13.49 65.79 8.83
C SER A 2 13.90 64.51 8.10
N THR A 3 14.41 63.54 8.85
CA THR A 3 14.76 62.20 8.35
C THR A 3 13.48 61.45 7.95
N PRO A 4 13.40 60.79 6.78
CA PRO A 4 12.19 60.08 6.38
C PRO A 4 12.04 58.79 7.20
N ALA A 5 10.82 58.50 7.63
CA ALA A 5 10.47 57.26 8.31
C ALA A 5 10.71 56.06 7.38
N SER A 6 11.45 55.06 7.84
CA SER A 6 11.62 53.79 7.16
C SER A 6 10.29 53.04 7.11
N THR A 7 9.69 52.94 5.92
CA THR A 7 8.50 52.11 5.69
C THR A 7 8.84 50.65 5.97
N GLU A 8 8.33 50.11 7.08
CA GLU A 8 8.47 48.70 7.40
C GLU A 8 7.69 47.85 6.39
N ASN A 9 8.43 47.15 5.54
CA ASN A 9 7.87 46.29 4.51
C ASN A 9 7.47 44.97 5.17
N HIS A 10 6.21 44.84 5.61
CA HIS A 10 5.72 43.58 6.19
C HIS A 10 5.87 42.47 5.15
N PRO A 11 6.72 41.45 5.38
CA PRO A 11 6.88 40.38 4.42
C PRO A 11 5.55 39.63 4.33
N ASN A 12 4.92 39.70 3.15
CA ASN A 12 3.67 38.99 2.86
C ASN A 12 3.84 37.51 3.20
N ILE A 13 3.14 37.04 4.24
CA ILE A 13 3.25 35.68 4.77
C ILE A 13 2.94 34.66 3.68
N LEU A 14 1.95 34.95 2.82
CA LEU A 14 1.58 34.13 1.66
C LEU A 14 2.76 33.96 0.67
N LEU A 15 3.53 35.02 0.43
CA LEU A 15 4.72 35.00 -0.42
C LEU A 15 5.86 34.20 0.22
N ARG A 16 5.98 34.23 1.55
CA ARG A 16 6.95 33.42 2.30
C ARG A 16 6.58 31.93 2.29
N LEU A 17 5.30 31.60 2.49
CA LEU A 17 4.79 30.22 2.42
C LEU A 17 5.01 29.58 1.04
N TRP A 18 4.89 30.36 -0.03
CA TRP A 18 5.05 29.86 -1.41
C TRP A 18 6.51 29.77 -1.88
N ARG A 19 7.35 30.74 -1.48
CA ARG A 19 8.74 30.85 -1.97
C ARG A 19 9.72 29.95 -1.23
N ASP A 20 9.43 29.60 0.02
CA ASP A 20 10.28 28.73 0.83
C ASP A 20 9.94 27.25 0.56
N LYS A 21 10.95 26.46 0.18
CA LYS A 21 10.79 25.06 -0.27
C LYS A 21 10.21 24.18 0.83
N ASP A 22 10.70 24.33 2.06
CA ASP A 22 10.29 23.48 3.19
C ASP A 22 8.87 23.83 3.63
N THR A 23 8.56 25.13 3.66
CA THR A 23 7.23 25.62 4.03
C THR A 23 6.16 25.24 3.00
N ARG A 24 6.48 25.33 1.69
CA ARG A 24 5.59 24.89 0.61
C ARG A 24 5.29 23.40 0.69
N SER A 25 6.29 22.58 1.00
CA SER A 25 6.13 21.12 1.11
C SER A 25 5.14 20.76 2.21
N VAL A 26 5.30 21.32 3.40
CA VAL A 26 4.39 21.07 4.53
C VAL A 26 2.97 21.56 4.22
N PHE A 27 2.84 22.74 3.61
CA PHE A 27 1.54 23.29 3.22
C PHE A 27 0.79 22.39 2.23
N ILE A 28 1.47 21.90 1.19
CA ILE A 28 0.89 20.97 0.21
C ILE A 28 0.51 19.64 0.87
N GLN A 29 1.32 19.11 1.79
CA GLN A 29 1.00 17.88 2.51
C GLN A 29 -0.26 18.05 3.37
N ILE A 30 -0.39 19.16 4.10
CA ILE A 30 -1.58 19.47 4.91
C ILE A 30 -2.81 19.56 4.01
N ILE A 31 -2.74 20.31 2.90
CA ILE A 31 -3.85 20.41 1.94
C ILE A 31 -4.22 19.04 1.38
N THR A 32 -3.22 18.26 0.95
CA THR A 32 -3.43 16.91 0.43
C THR A 32 -4.14 16.05 1.48
N MET A 33 -3.70 16.11 2.73
CA MET A 33 -4.29 15.36 3.84
C MET A 33 -5.75 15.77 4.09
N VAL A 34 -6.05 17.07 4.09
CA VAL A 34 -7.43 17.58 4.20
C VAL A 34 -8.29 17.08 3.04
N ILE A 35 -7.80 17.14 1.81
CA ILE A 35 -8.51 16.66 0.62
C ILE A 35 -8.78 15.16 0.74
N VAL A 36 -7.77 14.36 1.10
CA VAL A 36 -7.90 12.90 1.25
C VAL A 36 -8.92 12.55 2.33
N PHE A 37 -8.84 13.17 3.52
CA PHE A 37 -9.79 12.89 4.60
C PHE A 37 -11.21 13.35 4.27
N THR A 38 -11.36 14.50 3.59
CA THR A 38 -12.67 14.96 3.13
C THR A 38 -13.24 13.99 2.11
N PHE A 39 -12.44 13.55 1.14
CA PHE A 39 -12.85 12.59 0.12
C PHE A 39 -13.25 11.23 0.72
N LEU A 40 -12.44 10.69 1.64
CA LEU A 40 -12.78 9.48 2.38
C LEU A 40 -14.06 9.66 3.21
N GLY A 41 -14.23 10.81 3.87
CA GLY A 41 -15.43 11.16 4.61
C GLY A 41 -16.67 11.17 3.73
N LEU A 42 -16.58 11.73 2.51
CA LEU A 42 -17.66 11.71 1.52
C LEU A 42 -18.00 10.28 1.09
N ILE A 43 -17.00 9.42 0.83
CA ILE A 43 -17.23 8.01 0.49
C ILE A 43 -17.96 7.30 1.63
N ILE A 44 -17.44 7.40 2.85
CA ILE A 44 -18.02 6.75 4.03
C ILE A 44 -19.46 7.23 4.24
N HIS A 45 -19.70 8.53 4.15
CA HIS A 45 -21.04 9.10 4.29
C HIS A 45 -22.01 8.55 3.24
N ASN A 46 -21.58 8.49 1.97
CA ASN A 46 -22.38 7.89 0.90
C ASN A 46 -22.65 6.39 1.15
N VAL A 47 -21.64 5.64 1.61
CA VAL A 47 -21.80 4.21 1.94
C VAL A 47 -22.81 4.02 3.05
N VAL A 48 -22.73 4.80 4.13
CA VAL A 48 -23.66 4.70 5.26
C VAL A 48 -25.09 5.01 4.82
N ILE A 49 -25.30 6.10 4.09
CA ILE A 49 -26.63 6.47 3.56
C ILE A 49 -27.17 5.38 2.63
N ASN A 50 -26.36 4.89 1.70
CA ASN A 50 -26.79 3.87 0.74
C ASN A 50 -27.10 2.53 1.42
N LEU A 51 -26.37 2.16 2.48
CA LEU A 51 -26.66 0.98 3.28
C LEU A 51 -27.96 1.12 4.07
N GLU A 52 -28.20 2.29 4.67
CA GLU A 52 -29.45 2.60 5.37
C GLU A 52 -30.66 2.53 4.41
N ILE A 53 -30.56 3.14 3.23
CA ILE A 53 -31.58 3.05 2.17
C ILE A 53 -31.82 1.60 1.71
N ALA A 54 -30.76 0.79 1.64
CA ALA A 54 -30.84 -0.63 1.30
C ALA A 54 -31.38 -1.51 2.43
N GLY A 55 -31.74 -0.94 3.59
CA GLY A 55 -32.20 -1.67 4.77
C GLY A 55 -31.12 -2.54 5.42
N LYS A 56 -29.85 -2.17 5.25
CA LYS A 56 -28.70 -2.86 5.84
C LYS A 56 -28.01 -1.97 6.86
N ASP A 57 -27.85 -2.47 8.08
CA ASP A 57 -27.03 -1.79 9.08
C ASP A 57 -25.55 -1.90 8.71
N PHE A 58 -24.81 -0.80 8.82
CA PHE A 58 -23.35 -0.82 8.73
C PHE A 58 -22.79 -1.57 9.94
N SER A 59 -22.42 -2.84 9.76
CA SER A 59 -21.96 -3.70 10.85
C SER A 59 -20.83 -4.61 10.40
N PHE A 60 -19.81 -4.74 11.27
CA PHE A 60 -18.76 -5.77 11.14
C PHE A 60 -19.21 -7.14 11.67
N GLY A 61 -20.48 -7.29 12.08
CA GLY A 61 -21.05 -8.56 12.50
C GLY A 61 -20.95 -9.64 11.44
N PHE A 62 -20.89 -9.27 10.16
CA PHE A 62 -20.70 -10.20 9.05
C PHE A 62 -19.43 -11.05 9.18
N LEU A 63 -18.38 -10.51 9.82
CA LEU A 63 -17.14 -11.23 10.04
C LEU A 63 -17.33 -12.48 10.90
N ASN A 64 -18.38 -12.52 11.74
CA ASN A 64 -18.74 -13.66 12.57
C ASN A 64 -19.80 -14.57 11.94
N TYR A 65 -20.34 -14.25 10.76
CA TYR A 65 -21.25 -15.16 10.06
C TYR A 65 -20.49 -16.30 9.39
N PRO A 66 -21.13 -17.48 9.22
CA PRO A 66 -20.58 -18.58 8.45
C PRO A 66 -20.20 -18.13 7.04
N ALA A 67 -18.99 -18.46 6.62
CA ALA A 67 -18.45 -18.00 5.35
C ALA A 67 -19.14 -18.64 4.13
N GLY A 68 -19.62 -19.88 4.24
CA GLY A 68 -20.46 -20.53 3.24
C GLY A 68 -19.75 -21.01 1.98
N TYR A 69 -18.42 -20.83 1.89
CA TYR A 69 -17.58 -21.33 0.80
C TYR A 69 -16.44 -22.19 1.34
N ASP A 70 -15.95 -23.12 0.51
CA ASP A 70 -14.88 -24.05 0.90
C ASP A 70 -13.49 -23.52 0.55
N ILE A 71 -12.48 -23.88 1.36
CA ILE A 71 -11.06 -23.57 1.12
C ILE A 71 -10.28 -24.88 1.02
N THR A 72 -9.92 -25.25 -0.21
CA THR A 72 -9.28 -26.54 -0.50
C THR A 72 -7.87 -26.66 0.08
N PHE A 73 -7.09 -25.58 0.06
CA PHE A 73 -5.70 -25.59 0.54
C PHE A 73 -5.60 -24.93 1.91
N GLN A 74 -5.45 -25.74 2.95
CA GLN A 74 -5.48 -25.33 4.36
C GLN A 74 -4.35 -25.97 5.20
N PRO A 75 -3.07 -25.66 4.91
CA PRO A 75 -1.93 -26.34 5.52
C PRO A 75 -1.67 -26.01 7.00
N PHE A 76 -2.27 -24.94 7.54
CA PHE A 76 -1.95 -24.44 8.89
C PHE A 76 -3.14 -24.46 9.87
N ILE A 77 -4.33 -24.12 9.38
CA ILE A 77 -5.53 -23.98 10.20
C ILE A 77 -6.65 -24.71 9.48
N SER A 78 -7.28 -25.66 10.17
CA SER A 78 -8.44 -26.37 9.64
C SER A 78 -9.62 -25.41 9.46
N TYR A 79 -10.32 -25.49 8.34
CA TYR A 79 -11.45 -24.62 8.03
C TYR A 79 -12.57 -25.43 7.40
N SER A 80 -13.79 -25.16 7.88
CA SER A 80 -15.06 -25.65 7.33
C SER A 80 -15.87 -24.47 6.79
N PRO A 81 -16.71 -24.64 5.74
CA PRO A 81 -17.64 -23.60 5.28
C PRO A 81 -18.60 -23.07 6.35
N THR A 82 -18.79 -23.81 7.44
CA THR A 82 -19.59 -23.39 8.61
C THR A 82 -18.85 -22.41 9.52
N ASP A 83 -17.54 -22.29 9.37
CA ASP A 83 -16.71 -21.39 10.17
C ASP A 83 -16.88 -19.92 9.73
N THR A 84 -16.46 -19.01 10.60
CA THR A 84 -16.66 -17.58 10.40
C THR A 84 -15.79 -17.01 9.27
N HIS A 85 -16.25 -15.91 8.66
CA HIS A 85 -15.45 -15.14 7.71
C HIS A 85 -14.08 -14.69 8.28
N LEU A 86 -13.97 -14.41 9.59
CA LEU A 86 -12.67 -14.15 10.24
C LEU A 86 -11.70 -15.31 10.11
N ARG A 87 -12.19 -16.54 10.33
CA ARG A 87 -11.34 -17.73 10.21
C ARG A 87 -10.94 -17.95 8.76
N ALA A 88 -11.86 -17.76 7.82
CA ALA A 88 -11.56 -17.82 6.39
C ALA A 88 -10.49 -16.79 5.98
N ALA A 89 -10.58 -15.55 6.48
CA ALA A 89 -9.59 -14.50 6.23
C ALA A 89 -8.21 -14.87 6.80
N ALA A 90 -8.15 -15.45 8.01
CA ALA A 90 -6.89 -15.90 8.60
C ALA A 90 -6.22 -17.00 7.76
N VAL A 91 -6.99 -17.98 7.27
CA VAL A 91 -6.48 -19.01 6.35
C VAL A 91 -5.92 -18.38 5.08
N GLY A 92 -6.64 -17.41 4.50
CA GLY A 92 -6.17 -16.68 3.32
C GLY A 92 -4.85 -15.95 3.55
N ILE A 93 -4.71 -15.22 4.66
CA ILE A 93 -3.49 -14.51 5.02
C ILE A 93 -2.30 -15.48 5.17
N LEU A 94 -2.49 -16.61 5.83
CA LEU A 94 -1.44 -17.61 6.00
C LEU A 94 -1.02 -18.25 4.68
N ASN A 95 -1.96 -18.49 3.78
CA ASN A 95 -1.66 -18.99 2.44
C ASN A 95 -0.84 -17.97 1.62
N THR A 96 -1.23 -16.70 1.63
CA THR A 96 -0.45 -15.63 0.97
C THR A 96 0.94 -15.52 1.56
N LEU A 97 1.07 -15.60 2.89
CA LEU A 97 2.36 -15.56 3.57
C LEU A 97 3.25 -16.74 3.17
N LEU A 98 2.70 -17.96 3.11
CA LEU A 98 3.44 -19.14 2.67
C LEU A 98 4.00 -18.96 1.25
N VAL A 99 3.17 -18.51 0.31
CA VAL A 99 3.58 -18.28 -1.08
C VAL A 99 4.61 -17.15 -1.17
N ALA A 100 4.42 -16.05 -0.44
CA ALA A 100 5.37 -14.95 -0.42
C ALA A 100 6.74 -15.37 0.12
N VAL A 101 6.78 -16.06 1.27
CA VAL A 101 8.04 -16.50 1.90
C VAL A 101 8.77 -17.51 1.03
N SER A 102 8.06 -18.53 0.53
CA SER A 102 8.66 -19.52 -0.38
C SER A 102 9.17 -18.88 -1.67
N GLY A 103 8.41 -17.94 -2.23
CA GLY A 103 8.81 -17.16 -3.40
C GLY A 103 10.09 -16.36 -3.16
N VAL A 104 10.20 -15.65 -2.02
CA VAL A 104 11.41 -14.88 -1.67
C VAL A 104 12.63 -15.79 -1.55
N ILE A 105 12.49 -16.96 -0.90
CA ILE A 105 13.60 -17.91 -0.74
C ILE A 105 14.08 -18.40 -2.10
N ILE A 106 13.16 -18.88 -2.95
CA ILE A 106 13.49 -19.41 -4.28
C ILE A 106 14.09 -18.30 -5.16
N ALA A 107 13.46 -17.12 -5.19
CA ALA A 107 13.94 -15.98 -5.97
C ALA A 107 15.34 -15.52 -5.53
N SER A 108 15.63 -15.55 -4.23
CA SER A 108 16.95 -15.19 -3.71
C SER A 108 18.02 -16.18 -4.14
N ILE A 109 17.74 -17.49 -4.04
CA ILE A 109 18.67 -18.55 -4.46
C ILE A 109 18.94 -18.45 -5.97
N LEU A 110 17.88 -18.32 -6.78
CA LEU A 110 18.00 -18.22 -8.23
C LEU A 110 18.71 -16.93 -8.65
N GLY A 111 18.34 -15.79 -8.07
CA GLY A 111 18.96 -14.49 -8.35
C GLY A 111 20.44 -14.47 -7.98
N PHE A 112 20.81 -15.01 -6.81
CA PHE A 112 22.21 -15.14 -6.41
C PHE A 112 22.99 -16.05 -7.36
N THR A 113 22.45 -17.24 -7.69
CA THR A 113 23.09 -18.19 -8.59
C THR A 113 23.32 -17.57 -9.97
N MET A 114 22.30 -16.93 -10.54
CA MET A 114 22.44 -16.22 -11.82
C MET A 114 23.44 -15.07 -11.73
N GLY A 115 23.47 -14.33 -10.62
CA GLY A 115 24.47 -13.29 -10.37
C GLY A 115 25.91 -13.81 -10.44
N VAL A 116 26.18 -14.97 -9.83
CA VAL A 116 27.50 -15.62 -9.88
C VAL A 116 27.80 -16.14 -11.29
N LEU A 117 26.84 -16.82 -11.94
CA LEU A 117 27.03 -17.39 -13.29
C LEU A 117 27.31 -16.31 -14.34
N ARG A 118 26.77 -15.10 -14.17
CA ARG A 118 27.05 -13.96 -15.05
C ARG A 118 28.54 -13.60 -15.09
N LEU A 119 29.26 -13.74 -13.96
CA LEU A 119 30.70 -13.47 -13.85
C LEU A 119 31.59 -14.67 -14.24
N SER A 120 31.00 -15.78 -14.67
CA SER A 120 31.74 -16.96 -15.08
C SER A 120 32.63 -16.66 -16.30
N ASN A 121 33.86 -17.20 -16.28
CA ASN A 121 34.76 -17.16 -17.44
C ASN A 121 34.25 -17.99 -18.63
N ASN A 122 33.21 -18.82 -18.45
CA ASN A 122 32.59 -19.56 -19.54
C ASN A 122 31.68 -18.62 -20.36
N TRP A 123 32.14 -18.28 -21.57
CA TRP A 123 31.44 -17.38 -22.49
C TRP A 123 29.98 -17.77 -22.75
N LEU A 124 29.70 -19.07 -22.93
CA LEU A 124 28.34 -19.54 -23.25
C LEU A 124 27.38 -19.31 -22.08
N ILE A 125 27.80 -19.67 -20.86
CA ILE A 125 26.98 -19.55 -19.66
C ILE A 125 26.73 -18.06 -19.33
N SER A 126 27.77 -17.23 -19.38
CA SER A 126 27.65 -15.80 -19.11
C SER A 126 26.69 -15.11 -20.08
N ARG A 127 26.74 -15.47 -21.38
CA ARG A 127 25.86 -14.91 -22.41
C ARG A 127 24.41 -15.37 -22.27
N LEU A 128 24.18 -16.64 -21.93
CA LEU A 128 22.83 -17.19 -21.73
C LEU A 128 22.15 -16.52 -20.52
N VAL A 129 22.86 -16.40 -19.40
CA VAL A 129 22.35 -15.72 -18.20
C VAL A 129 22.09 -14.23 -18.46
N TYR A 130 22.95 -13.57 -19.25
CA TYR A 130 22.72 -12.17 -19.66
C TYR A 130 21.40 -12.00 -20.42
N VAL A 131 21.13 -12.86 -21.42
CA VAL A 131 19.87 -12.82 -22.17
C VAL A 131 18.69 -13.10 -21.24
N PHE A 132 18.78 -14.13 -20.40
CA PHE A 132 17.70 -14.46 -19.47
C PHE A 132 17.35 -13.30 -18.53
N LEU A 133 18.35 -12.59 -17.97
CA LEU A 133 18.14 -11.46 -17.06
C LEU A 133 17.71 -10.16 -17.76
N GLU A 134 18.08 -9.95 -19.02
CA GLU A 134 17.68 -8.76 -19.79
C GLU A 134 16.22 -8.86 -20.26
N PHE A 135 15.75 -10.08 -20.55
CA PHE A 135 14.41 -10.33 -21.10
C PHE A 135 13.40 -10.88 -20.08
N THR A 136 13.78 -11.04 -18.81
CA THR A 136 12.87 -11.33 -17.69
C THR A 136 12.71 -10.07 -16.84
#